data_AF-A0AA38FUF0-F1
#
_entry.id   AF-A0AA38FUF0-F1
#
_cell.length_a   1.000
_cell.length_b   1.000
_cell.length_c   1.000
_cell.angle_alpha   90.00
_cell.angle_beta   90.00
_cell.angle_gamma   90.00
#
_symmetry.space_group_name_H-M   'P 1'
#
loop_
_entity.id
_entity.type
_entity.pdbx_description
1 polymer ?
#
loop_
_entity_poly.entity_id
_entity_poly.type
_entity_poly.pdbx_seq_one_letter_code
_entity_poly.pdbx_strand_id
1 'polypeptide(L)'
;TIQPAIMSKTYGFSKLSDLDLESGGGTLYPGLSLEDNELRWSFIRKVYSILSMQLILTVAVAATVVLYSPLTLYITATPGLLIGISILPLILMCPLYCYHQQHPINLVLLGFFTVFLSLTVGISCAYTKGRIVLEALILTASVVFALTGYTFWASKKGKDFSFLGPVLFASLLVLFLFGFIQ
;
A
#
# COMPACT_ATOMS: atom_id res chain seq x y z
N THR A 1 41.89 -46.53 41.20
CA THR A 1 41.82 -45.10 41.60
C THR A 1 41.58 -44.24 40.39
N ILE A 2 40.33 -43.78 40.27
CA ILE A 2 39.88 -42.52 39.66
C ILE A 2 40.16 -42.30 38.16
N GLN A 3 39.23 -42.82 37.35
CA GLN A 3 38.73 -42.12 36.17
C GLN A 3 37.24 -41.79 36.43
N PRO A 4 36.89 -40.53 36.72
CA PRO A 4 35.57 -40.04 36.32
C PRO A 4 35.60 -38.58 35.82
N ALA A 5 36.70 -38.11 35.21
CA ALA A 5 36.73 -36.80 34.55
C ALA A 5 36.01 -36.78 33.17
N ILE A 6 35.62 -37.95 32.64
CA ILE A 6 34.95 -38.08 31.33
C ILE A 6 33.41 -38.09 31.45
N MET A 7 32.84 -38.27 32.65
CA MET A 7 31.39 -38.42 32.82
C MET A 7 30.64 -37.09 33.02
N SER A 8 31.32 -36.02 33.49
CA SER A 8 30.67 -34.71 33.64
C SER A 8 30.42 -34.00 32.30
N LYS A 9 31.12 -34.39 31.22
CA LYS A 9 30.97 -33.74 29.91
C LYS A 9 29.71 -34.21 29.17
N THR A 10 29.20 -35.40 29.47
CA THR A 10 28.01 -35.96 28.84
C THR A 10 26.72 -35.33 29.38
N TYR A 11 26.63 -35.05 30.69
CA TYR A 11 25.45 -34.39 31.28
C TYR A 11 25.30 -32.91 30.87
N GLY A 12 26.40 -32.22 30.56
CA GLY A 12 26.37 -30.86 30.03
C GLY A 12 26.02 -30.78 28.54
N PHE A 13 26.20 -31.87 27.79
CA PHE A 13 25.91 -31.91 26.35
C PHE A 13 24.44 -32.23 26.06
N SER A 14 23.79 -33.06 26.88
CA SER A 14 22.36 -33.36 26.73
C SER A 14 21.45 -32.21 27.16
N LYS A 15 21.92 -31.29 28.03
CA LYS A 15 21.13 -30.11 28.43
C LYS A 15 21.19 -28.95 27.43
N LEU A 16 22.03 -29.06 26.39
CA LEU A 16 22.06 -28.10 25.28
C LEU A 16 21.12 -28.53 24.14
N SER A 17 20.85 -29.83 24.00
CA SER A 17 19.96 -30.37 22.95
C SER A 17 18.46 -30.31 23.27
N ASP A 18 18.07 -29.96 24.50
CA ASP A 18 16.65 -29.81 24.91
C ASP A 18 16.20 -28.34 25.03
N LEU A 19 17.12 -27.38 24.83
CA LEU A 19 16.74 -25.98 24.51
C LEU A 19 16.63 -25.76 22.99
N ASP A 20 16.90 -26.79 22.20
CA ASP A 20 16.68 -26.86 20.75
C ASP A 20 15.28 -27.44 20.42
N LEU A 21 14.32 -27.32 21.33
CA LEU A 21 12.94 -27.73 21.11
C LEU A 21 12.00 -26.51 20.99
N GLU A 22 11.60 -26.23 19.76
CA GLU A 22 10.32 -25.62 19.41
C GLU A 22 10.09 -24.13 19.73
N SER A 23 10.99 -23.26 19.27
CA SER A 23 10.56 -21.99 18.68
C SER A 23 10.77 -22.01 17.17
N GLY A 24 10.13 -23.00 16.53
CA GLY A 24 9.95 -23.09 15.08
C GLY A 24 9.04 -21.97 14.56
N GLY A 25 9.50 -20.73 14.65
CA GLY A 25 8.95 -19.58 13.94
C GLY A 25 9.91 -19.21 12.82
N GLY A 26 9.89 -19.97 11.73
CA GLY A 26 10.85 -19.94 10.62
C GLY A 26 11.39 -18.55 10.28
N THR A 27 12.69 -18.37 10.52
CA THR A 27 13.49 -17.26 10.01
C THR A 27 13.53 -17.36 8.49
N LEU A 28 12.80 -16.47 7.80
CA LEU A 28 12.64 -16.55 6.36
C LEU A 28 13.79 -15.91 5.55
N TYR A 29 14.85 -15.43 6.21
CA TYR A 29 16.09 -14.98 5.55
C TYR A 29 17.29 -15.21 6.49
N PRO A 30 18.14 -16.22 6.23
CA PRO A 30 19.38 -16.40 6.98
C PRO A 30 20.38 -15.31 6.60
N GLY A 31 20.62 -14.35 7.50
CA GLY A 31 21.63 -13.29 7.33
C GLY A 31 21.17 -11.85 7.57
N LEU A 32 19.87 -11.60 7.77
CA LEU A 32 19.35 -10.29 8.20
C LEU A 32 19.11 -10.32 9.72
N SER A 33 19.74 -9.40 10.45
CA SER A 33 19.45 -9.22 11.87
C SER A 33 17.95 -8.93 12.04
N LEU A 34 17.32 -9.43 13.12
CA LEU A 34 15.90 -9.13 13.38
C LEU A 34 15.65 -7.61 13.47
N GLU A 35 16.66 -6.85 13.89
CA GLU A 35 16.66 -5.38 13.94
C GLU A 35 16.47 -4.74 12.56
N ASP A 36 17.18 -5.22 11.53
CA ASP A 36 17.04 -4.70 10.16
C ASP A 36 15.65 -4.95 9.57
N ASN A 37 15.01 -6.06 9.94
CA ASN A 37 13.63 -6.36 9.52
C ASN A 37 12.60 -5.46 10.21
N GLU A 38 12.77 -5.17 11.50
CA GLU A 38 11.88 -4.25 12.23
C GLU A 38 11.97 -2.82 11.69
N LEU A 39 13.16 -2.36 11.31
CA LEU A 39 13.36 -1.05 10.70
C LEU A 39 12.66 -0.95 9.34
N ARG A 40 12.83 -1.96 8.47
CA ARG A 40 12.16 -2.02 7.15
C ARG A 40 10.64 -2.08 7.29
N TRP A 41 10.14 -2.87 8.24
CA TRP A 41 8.71 -3.00 8.51
C TRP A 41 8.09 -1.72 9.08
N SER A 42 8.87 -0.95 9.85
CA SER A 42 8.44 0.34 10.38
C SER A 42 8.37 1.41 9.28
N PHE A 43 9.33 1.42 8.34
CA PHE A 43 9.27 2.28 7.15
C PHE A 43 8.04 1.95 6.28
N ILE A 44 7.82 0.66 6.01
CA ILE A 44 6.67 0.17 5.25
C ILE A 44 5.36 0.61 5.91
N ARG A 45 5.17 0.33 7.21
CA ARG A 45 3.95 0.76 7.93
C ARG A 45 3.72 2.26 7.84
N LYS A 46 4.78 3.07 7.91
CA LYS A 46 4.68 4.53 7.79
C LYS A 46 4.16 4.94 6.41
N VAL A 47 4.70 4.38 5.33
CA VAL A 47 4.28 4.67 3.96
C VAL A 47 2.84 4.23 3.71
N TYR A 48 2.46 3.02 4.10
CA TYR A 48 1.09 2.53 3.94
C TYR A 48 0.07 3.33 4.75
N SER A 49 0.44 3.81 5.93
CA SER A 49 -0.40 4.70 6.71
C SER A 49 -0.65 6.03 5.97
N ILE A 50 0.38 6.59 5.32
CA ILE A 50 0.26 7.83 4.53
C ILE A 50 -0.65 7.58 3.31
N LEU A 51 -0.44 6.48 2.59
CA LEU A 51 -1.27 6.12 1.42
C LEU A 51 -2.73 5.90 1.80
N SER A 52 -3.00 5.24 2.94
CA SER A 52 -4.37 5.02 3.41
C SER A 52 -5.08 6.35 3.70
N MET A 53 -4.38 7.30 4.32
CA MET A 53 -4.92 8.65 4.56
C MET A 53 -5.17 9.39 3.25
N GLN A 54 -4.29 9.25 2.25
CA GLN A 54 -4.48 9.86 0.92
C GLN A 54 -5.71 9.31 0.20
N LEU A 55 -5.96 8.00 0.31
CA LEU A 55 -7.13 7.35 -0.30
C LEU A 55 -8.44 7.80 0.37
N ILE A 56 -8.45 7.95 1.69
CA ILE A 56 -9.62 8.50 2.41
C ILE A 56 -9.85 9.96 2.00
N LEU A 57 -8.78 10.76 1.94
CA LEU A 57 -8.86 12.16 1.51
C LEU A 57 -9.39 12.28 0.08
N THR A 58 -8.91 11.45 -0.86
CA THR A 58 -9.38 11.49 -2.24
C THR A 58 -10.86 11.15 -2.35
N VAL A 59 -11.32 10.12 -1.63
CA VAL A 59 -12.75 9.75 -1.59
C VAL A 59 -13.59 10.86 -0.98
N ALA A 60 -13.15 11.47 0.12
CA ALA A 60 -13.88 12.54 0.79
C ALA A 60 -14.03 13.80 -0.11
N VAL A 61 -12.93 14.21 -0.76
CA VAL A 61 -12.96 15.34 -1.70
C VAL A 61 -13.81 15.01 -2.92
N ALA A 62 -13.64 13.82 -3.51
CA ALA A 62 -14.42 13.40 -4.67
C ALA A 62 -15.92 13.34 -4.35
N ALA A 63 -16.31 12.77 -3.20
CA ALA A 63 -17.69 12.74 -2.74
C ALA A 63 -18.25 14.16 -2.56
N THR A 64 -17.48 15.07 -1.97
CA THR A 64 -17.88 16.47 -1.80
C THR A 64 -18.11 17.16 -3.15
N VAL A 65 -17.22 16.95 -4.12
CA VAL A 65 -17.34 17.50 -5.49
C VAL A 65 -18.58 16.94 -6.21
N VAL A 66 -18.87 15.65 -6.06
CA VAL A 66 -20.04 15.01 -6.67
C VAL A 66 -21.35 15.52 -6.05
N LEU A 67 -21.40 15.65 -4.72
CA LEU A 67 -22.59 16.13 -4.00
C LEU A 67 -22.83 17.63 -4.21
N TYR A 68 -21.75 18.41 -4.40
CA TYR A 68 -21.82 19.86 -4.55
C TYR A 68 -21.76 20.27 -6.03
N SER A 69 -22.89 20.07 -6.74
CA SER A 69 -23.06 20.42 -8.16
C SER A 69 -22.61 21.83 -8.59
N PRO A 70 -22.81 22.92 -7.83
CA PRO A 70 -22.37 24.24 -8.29
C PRO A 70 -20.84 24.37 -8.42
N LEU A 71 -20.05 23.59 -7.68
CA LEU A 71 -18.59 23.61 -7.78
C LEU A 71 -18.12 22.97 -9.08
N THR A 72 -18.69 21.82 -9.44
CA THR A 72 -18.42 21.17 -10.73
C THR A 72 -18.83 22.06 -11.90
N LEU A 73 -19.99 22.74 -11.81
CA LEU A 73 -20.46 23.65 -12.85
C LEU A 73 -19.54 24.87 -12.99
N TYR A 74 -19.11 25.49 -11.88
CA TYR A 74 -18.19 26.63 -11.92
C TYR A 74 -16.83 26.28 -12.54
N ILE A 75 -16.25 25.13 -12.16
CA ILE A 75 -14.97 24.66 -12.69
C ILE A 75 -15.05 24.38 -14.18
N THR A 76 -16.17 23.84 -14.64
CA THR A 76 -16.34 23.39 -16.02
C THR A 76 -16.83 24.49 -16.96
N ALA A 77 -17.51 25.52 -16.41
CA ALA A 77 -17.85 26.75 -17.12
C ALA A 77 -16.61 27.55 -17.54
N THR A 78 -15.48 27.40 -16.82
CA THR A 78 -14.22 28.07 -17.15
C THR A 78 -13.23 27.05 -17.72
N PRO A 79 -13.08 26.95 -19.05
CA PRO A 79 -12.22 25.92 -19.66
C PRO A 79 -10.76 26.01 -19.20
N GLY A 80 -10.27 27.22 -18.92
CA GLY A 80 -8.93 27.43 -18.37
C GLY A 80 -8.73 26.81 -16.98
N LEU A 81 -9.77 26.81 -16.13
CA LEU A 81 -9.71 26.22 -14.79
C LEU A 81 -9.79 24.70 -14.84
N LEU A 82 -10.63 24.15 -15.71
CA LEU A 82 -10.72 22.70 -15.96
C LEU A 82 -9.40 22.13 -16.50
N ILE A 83 -8.82 22.78 -17.52
CA ILE A 83 -7.52 22.38 -18.08
C ILE A 83 -6.41 22.58 -17.05
N GLY A 84 -6.45 23.69 -16.29
CA GLY A 84 -5.52 23.97 -15.21
C GLY A 84 -5.51 22.86 -14.15
N ILE A 85 -6.68 22.50 -13.60
CA ILE A 85 -6.82 21.42 -12.60
C ILE A 85 -6.41 20.05 -13.16
N SER A 86 -6.65 19.79 -14.44
CA SER A 86 -6.27 18.51 -15.07
C SER A 86 -4.77 18.41 -15.35
N ILE A 87 -4.11 19.51 -15.73
CA ILE A 87 -2.67 19.57 -16.05
C ILE A 87 -1.83 19.71 -14.78
N LEU A 88 -2.34 20.35 -13.73
CA LEU A 88 -1.61 20.60 -12.49
C LEU A 88 -1.07 19.35 -11.77
N PRO A 89 -1.81 18.22 -11.63
CA PRO A 89 -1.23 16.99 -11.09
C PRO A 89 -0.12 16.42 -11.98
N LEU A 90 -0.18 16.65 -13.30
CA LEU A 90 0.89 16.28 -14.24
C LEU A 90 2.15 17.11 -14.01
N ILE A 91 1.99 18.44 -13.84
CA ILE A 91 3.10 19.35 -13.53
C ILE A 91 3.70 19.01 -12.16
N LEU A 92 2.87 18.73 -11.15
CA LEU A 92 3.31 18.36 -9.81
C LEU A 92 4.10 17.04 -9.77
N MET A 93 3.94 16.17 -10.77
CA MET A 93 4.74 14.95 -10.89
C MET A 93 6.24 15.25 -11.02
N CYS A 94 6.62 16.28 -11.78
CA CYS A 94 8.03 16.66 -11.99
C CYS A 94 8.77 17.05 -10.69
N PRO A 95 8.31 18.05 -9.91
CA PRO A 95 8.96 18.40 -8.65
C PRO A 95 8.81 17.30 -7.60
N LEU A 96 7.74 16.48 -7.61
CA LEU A 96 7.62 15.31 -6.73
C LEU A 96 8.73 14.28 -7.00
N TYR A 97 9.05 14.05 -8.28
CA TYR A 97 10.15 13.19 -8.68
C TYR A 97 11.52 13.77 -8.26
N CYS A 98 11.74 15.06 -8.50
CA CYS A 98 12.99 15.73 -8.13
C CYS A 98 13.22 15.84 -6.61
N TYR A 99 12.16 16.06 -5.82
CA TYR A 99 12.22 16.22 -4.36
C TYR A 99 11.88 14.94 -3.58
N HIS A 100 11.81 13.77 -4.23
CA HIS A 100 11.47 12.50 -3.59
C HIS A 100 12.34 12.17 -2.35
N GLN A 101 13.62 12.56 -2.38
CA GLN A 101 14.59 12.25 -1.32
C GLN A 101 14.58 13.25 -0.15
N GLN A 102 13.84 14.37 -0.25
CA GLN A 102 13.86 15.42 0.77
C GLN A 102 12.65 15.30 1.71
N HIS A 103 12.87 14.68 2.87
CA HIS A 103 11.92 14.74 3.99
C HIS A 103 12.05 16.09 4.72
N PRO A 104 10.96 16.78 5.07
CA PRO A 104 9.55 16.42 4.93
C PRO A 104 8.85 16.99 3.67
N ILE A 105 9.57 17.73 2.83
CA ILE A 105 9.00 18.47 1.68
C ILE A 105 8.24 17.55 0.72
N ASN A 106 8.76 16.33 0.48
CA ASN A 106 8.09 15.31 -0.34
C ASN A 106 6.65 15.03 0.15
N LEU A 107 6.42 14.94 1.47
CA LEU A 107 5.09 14.66 2.01
C LEU A 107 4.09 15.81 1.76
N VAL A 108 4.56 17.05 1.86
CA VAL A 108 3.73 18.24 1.58
C VAL A 108 3.38 18.31 0.10
N LEU A 109 4.37 18.09 -0.78
CA LEU A 109 4.16 18.03 -2.23
C LEU A 109 3.19 16.90 -2.61
N LEU A 110 3.34 15.74 -1.98
CA LEU A 110 2.47 14.58 -2.18
C LEU A 110 1.04 14.88 -1.71
N GLY A 111 0.88 15.62 -0.60
CA GLY A 111 -0.42 16.11 -0.14
C GLY A 111 -1.08 17.05 -1.16
N PHE A 112 -0.35 18.04 -1.66
CA PHE A 112 -0.85 18.93 -2.73
C PHE A 112 -1.24 18.16 -3.98
N PHE A 113 -0.37 17.26 -4.44
CA PHE A 113 -0.67 16.37 -5.56
C PHE A 113 -1.95 15.56 -5.33
N THR A 114 -2.12 15.01 -4.12
CA THR A 114 -3.32 14.24 -3.74
C THR A 114 -4.59 15.09 -3.80
N VAL A 115 -4.54 16.34 -3.32
CA VAL A 115 -5.69 17.26 -3.36
C VAL A 115 -6.08 17.57 -4.81
N PHE A 116 -5.12 17.96 -5.65
CA PHE A 116 -5.42 18.27 -7.05
C PHE A 116 -5.89 17.04 -7.83
N LEU A 117 -5.25 15.88 -7.61
CA LEU A 117 -5.68 14.62 -8.20
C LEU A 117 -7.12 14.27 -7.75
N SER A 118 -7.45 14.45 -6.48
CA SER A 118 -8.80 14.18 -5.95
C SER A 118 -9.87 15.10 -6.54
N LEU A 119 -9.54 16.36 -6.84
CA LEU A 119 -10.43 17.26 -7.55
C LEU A 119 -10.68 16.78 -8.99
N THR A 120 -9.62 16.40 -9.71
CA THR A 120 -9.73 15.86 -11.07
C THR A 120 -10.57 14.57 -11.11
N VAL A 121 -10.34 13.66 -10.16
CA VAL A 121 -11.14 12.43 -10.01
C VAL A 121 -12.60 12.78 -9.66
N GLY A 122 -12.81 13.70 -8.71
CA GLY A 122 -14.15 14.14 -8.29
C GLY A 122 -14.97 14.75 -9.41
N ILE A 123 -14.37 15.61 -10.24
CA ILE A 123 -15.01 16.19 -11.43
C ILE A 123 -15.39 15.07 -12.41
N SER A 124 -14.48 14.11 -12.66
CA SER A 124 -14.74 12.96 -13.54
C SER A 124 -15.90 12.10 -13.03
N CYS A 125 -15.96 11.87 -11.71
CA CYS A 125 -17.06 11.17 -11.06
C CYS A 125 -18.38 11.93 -11.15
N ALA A 126 -18.37 13.27 -11.13
CA ALA A 126 -19.57 14.10 -11.22
C ALA A 126 -20.22 14.06 -12.61
N TYR A 127 -19.46 13.76 -13.66
CA TYR A 127 -19.96 13.57 -15.03
C TYR A 127 -20.49 12.17 -15.32
N THR A 128 -20.16 11.20 -14.46
CA THR A 128 -20.61 9.81 -14.60
C THR A 128 -21.82 9.56 -13.69
N LYS A 129 -22.67 8.58 -14.02
CA LYS A 129 -23.80 8.20 -13.15
C LYS A 129 -23.25 7.75 -11.79
N GLY A 130 -23.64 8.43 -10.71
CA GLY A 130 -23.13 8.15 -9.36
C GLY A 130 -23.29 6.69 -8.92
N ARG A 131 -24.33 5.98 -9.40
CA ARG A 131 -24.52 4.54 -9.14
C ARG A 131 -23.38 3.69 -9.70
N ILE A 132 -22.95 3.96 -10.95
CA ILE A 132 -21.85 3.25 -11.61
C ILE A 132 -20.53 3.56 -10.89
N VAL A 133 -20.32 4.82 -10.52
CA VAL A 133 -19.13 5.26 -9.78
C VAL A 133 -19.04 4.56 -8.43
N LEU A 134 -20.15 4.45 -7.69
CA LEU A 134 -20.17 3.79 -6.40
C LEU A 134 -19.93 2.28 -6.52
N GLU A 135 -20.52 1.62 -7.52
CA GLU A 135 -20.27 0.20 -7.81
C GLU A 135 -18.77 -0.04 -8.12
N ALA A 136 -18.15 0.79 -8.96
CA ALA A 136 -16.72 0.72 -9.26
C ALA A 136 -15.84 1.02 -8.03
N LEU A 137 -16.23 1.99 -7.21
CA LEU A 137 -15.53 2.33 -5.96
C LEU A 137 -15.53 1.13 -4.99
N ILE A 138 -16.68 0.49 -4.79
CA ILE A 138 -16.80 -0.64 -3.86
C ILE A 138 -15.95 -1.82 -4.36
N LEU A 139 -15.98 -2.12 -5.66
CA LEU A 139 -15.14 -3.17 -6.25
C LEU A 139 -13.65 -2.87 -6.07
N THR A 140 -13.19 -1.68 -6.49
CA THR A 140 -11.77 -1.30 -6.37
C THR A 140 -11.30 -1.26 -4.92
N ALA A 141 -12.11 -0.69 -4.01
CA ALA A 141 -11.81 -0.68 -2.59
C ALA A 141 -11.72 -2.09 -2.02
N SER A 142 -12.68 -2.97 -2.31
CA SER A 142 -12.67 -4.35 -1.82
C SER A 142 -11.41 -5.11 -2.23
N VAL A 143 -10.99 -4.97 -3.50
CA VAL A 143 -9.76 -5.57 -4.04
C VAL A 143 -8.54 -4.97 -3.34
N VAL A 144 -8.42 -3.65 -3.27
CA VAL A 144 -7.28 -2.98 -2.63
C VAL A 144 -7.17 -3.36 -1.15
N PHE A 145 -8.27 -3.39 -0.39
CA PHE A 145 -8.26 -3.78 1.02
C PHE A 145 -7.92 -5.27 1.21
N ALA A 146 -8.46 -6.16 0.37
CA ALA A 146 -8.14 -7.59 0.41
C ALA A 146 -6.65 -7.82 0.13
N LEU A 147 -6.11 -7.20 -0.93
CA LEU A 147 -4.69 -7.28 -1.28
C LEU A 147 -3.80 -6.68 -0.19
N THR A 148 -4.18 -5.53 0.34
CA THR A 148 -3.42 -4.83 1.39
C THR A 148 -3.39 -5.70 2.65
N GLY A 149 -4.54 -6.15 3.13
CA GLY A 149 -4.66 -7.03 4.30
C GLY A 149 -3.91 -8.36 4.11
N TYR A 150 -4.03 -8.98 2.94
CA TYR A 150 -3.28 -10.18 2.59
C TYR A 150 -1.77 -9.92 2.59
N THR A 151 -1.31 -8.82 2.00
CA THR A 151 0.11 -8.43 1.98
C THR A 151 0.65 -8.18 3.38
N PHE A 152 -0.12 -7.51 4.24
CA PHE A 152 0.26 -7.30 5.64
C PHE A 152 0.33 -8.61 6.43
N TRP A 153 -0.65 -9.49 6.24
CA TRP A 153 -0.68 -10.80 6.90
C TRP A 153 0.45 -11.71 6.42
N ALA A 154 0.70 -11.74 5.11
CA ALA A 154 1.76 -12.52 4.49
C ALA A 154 3.14 -12.01 4.89
N SER A 155 3.35 -10.69 4.89
CA SER A 155 4.60 -10.08 5.34
C SER A 155 4.87 -10.30 6.83
N LYS A 156 3.81 -10.44 7.67
CA LYS A 156 3.96 -10.80 9.09
C LYS A 156 4.28 -12.28 9.31
N LYS A 157 3.84 -13.16 8.40
CA LYS A 157 4.07 -14.62 8.48
C LYS A 157 5.28 -15.09 7.68
N GLY A 158 5.93 -14.20 6.94
CA GLY A 158 7.08 -14.47 6.09
C GLY A 158 6.82 -15.39 4.89
N LYS A 159 5.61 -15.89 4.64
CA LYS A 159 5.38 -16.91 3.59
C LYS A 159 5.79 -16.45 2.19
N ASP A 160 6.39 -17.35 1.42
CA ASP A 160 6.80 -17.13 0.03
C ASP A 160 5.61 -16.73 -0.86
N PHE A 161 5.72 -15.56 -1.48
CA PHE A 161 4.70 -14.94 -2.35
C PHE A 161 4.57 -15.58 -3.74
N SER A 162 5.14 -16.77 -3.96
CA SER A 162 5.26 -17.41 -5.28
C SER A 162 3.90 -17.64 -5.96
N PHE A 163 2.87 -17.98 -5.19
CA PHE A 163 1.51 -18.18 -5.72
C PHE A 163 0.71 -16.89 -5.90
N LEU A 164 1.15 -15.76 -5.32
CA LEU A 164 0.40 -14.50 -5.38
C LEU A 164 0.63 -13.75 -6.69
N GLY A 165 1.87 -13.76 -7.20
CA GLY A 165 2.21 -13.12 -8.48
C GLY A 165 1.34 -13.59 -9.64
N PRO A 166 1.22 -14.91 -9.89
CA PRO A 166 0.37 -15.46 -10.95
C PRO A 166 -1.12 -15.17 -10.75
N VAL A 167 -1.65 -15.27 -9.52
CA VAL A 167 -3.07 -15.02 -9.22
C VAL A 167 -3.42 -13.54 -9.40
N LEU A 168 -2.55 -12.63 -8.95
CA LEU A 168 -2.71 -11.19 -9.17
C LEU A 168 -2.65 -10.86 -10.65
N PHE A 169 -1.66 -11.38 -11.38
CA PHE A 169 -1.52 -11.16 -12.81
C PHE A 169 -2.74 -11.67 -13.59
N ALA A 170 -3.21 -12.89 -13.29
CA ALA A 170 -4.40 -13.46 -13.92
C ALA A 170 -5.67 -12.66 -13.58
N SER A 171 -5.87 -12.28 -12.31
CA SER A 171 -7.05 -11.49 -11.90
C SER A 171 -7.07 -10.10 -12.55
N LEU A 172 -5.90 -9.46 -12.67
CA LEU A 172 -5.76 -8.14 -13.29
C LEU A 172 -6.00 -8.21 -14.81
N LEU A 173 -5.53 -9.28 -15.47
CA LEU A 173 -5.83 -9.54 -16.89
C LEU A 173 -7.32 -9.77 -17.13
N VAL A 174 -7.97 -10.59 -16.31
CA VAL A 174 -9.41 -10.85 -16.42
C VAL A 174 -10.21 -9.57 -16.22
N LEU A 175 -9.87 -8.76 -15.21
CA LEU A 175 -10.51 -7.46 -14.97
C LEU A 175 -10.31 -6.48 -16.13
N PHE A 176 -9.10 -6.44 -16.71
CA PHE A 176 -8.78 -5.60 -17.86
C PHE A 176 -9.60 -6.00 -19.10
N LEU A 177 -9.68 -7.30 -19.40
CA LEU A 177 -10.47 -7.81 -20.52
C LEU A 177 -11.97 -7.56 -20.32
N PHE A 178 -12.48 -7.75 -19.10
CA PHE A 178 -13.87 -7.46 -18.76
C PHE A 178 -14.21 -5.98 -18.93
N GLY A 179 -13.31 -5.08 -18.51
CA GLY A 179 -13.47 -3.63 -18.71
C GLY A 179 -13.42 -3.18 -20.17
N PHE A 180 -12.81 -3.96 -21.07
CA PHE A 180 -12.80 -3.67 -22.52
C PHE A 180 -14.05 -4.21 -23.23
N ILE A 181 -14.69 -5.23 -22.65
CA ILE A 181 -15.92 -5.86 -23.16
C ILE A 181 -17.16 -5.03 -22.83
N GLN A 182 -17.14 -4.33 -21.68
CA GLN A 182 -18.25 -3.53 -21.17
C GLN A 182 -18.27 -2.11 -21.75
#